data_AF-L7U6U7-F1
#
_entry.id   AF-L7U6U7-F1
#
_cell.length_a   1.000
_cell.length_b   1.000
_cell.length_c   1.000
_cell.angle_alpha   90.00
_cell.angle_beta   90.00
_cell.angle_gamma   90.00
#
_symmetry.space_group_name_H-M   'P 1'
#
loop_
_entity.id
_entity.type
_entity.pdbx_description
1 polymer ?
#
loop_
_entity_poly.entity_id
_entity_poly.type
_entity_poly.pdbx_seq_one_letter_code
_entity_poly.pdbx_strand_id
1 'polypeptide(L)' 'MIGQTRRVAWAVTAWLVVVSGLHLWLNLDWSSLRNEWKTEETRKLNVAYIPVT' A
#
# COMPACT_ATOMS: atom_id res chain seq x y z
N MET A 1 -9.43 -23.36 -26.78
CA MET A 1 -9.21 -23.24 -25.32
C MET A 1 -8.23 -22.13 -24.93
N ILE A 2 -7.15 -21.88 -25.68
CA ILE A 2 -6.14 -20.81 -25.41
C ILE A 2 -6.73 -19.41 -25.19
N GLY A 3 -7.78 -19.04 -25.93
CA GLY A 3 -8.42 -17.72 -25.81
C GLY A 3 -9.13 -17.47 -24.48
N GLN A 4 -9.70 -18.51 -23.85
CA GLN A 4 -10.35 -18.37 -22.54
C GLN A 4 -9.31 -18.22 -21.42
N THR A 5 -8.29 -19.07 -21.39
CA THR A 5 -7.22 -19.00 -20.38
C THR A 5 -6.55 -17.64 -20.38
N ARG A 6 -6.28 -17.06 -21.55
CA ARG A 6 -5.71 -15.71 -21.67
C ARG A 6 -6.62 -14.62 -21.11
N ARG A 7 -7.94 -14.72 -21.34
CA ARG A 7 -8.92 -13.76 -20.79
C ARG A 7 -8.99 -13.84 -19.27
N VAL A 8 -9.01 -15.05 -18.72
CA VAL A 8 -8.99 -15.27 -17.28
C VAL A 8 -7.70 -14.71 -16.66
N ALA A 9 -6.55 -14.99 -17.27
CA ALA A 9 -5.27 -14.44 -16.80
C ALA A 9 -5.30 -12.91 -16.74
N TRP A 10 -5.79 -12.24 -17.80
CA TRP A 10 -5.93 -10.79 -17.79
C TRP A 10 -6.89 -10.27 -16.73
N ALA A 11 -8.03 -10.95 -16.53
CA ALA A 11 -9.00 -10.56 -15.51
C ALA A 11 -8.40 -10.67 -14.09
N VAL A 12 -7.68 -11.76 -13.81
CA VAL A 12 -6.99 -11.95 -12.53
C VAL A 12 -5.91 -10.90 -12.32
N THR A 13 -5.07 -10.62 -13.34
CA THR A 13 -4.04 -9.59 -13.25
C THR A 13 -4.66 -8.21 -13.00
N ALA A 14 -5.72 -7.85 -13.72
CA ALA A 14 -6.42 -6.59 -13.50
C ALA A 14 -6.99 -6.48 -12.09
N TRP A 15 -7.61 -7.56 -11.60
CA TRP A 15 -8.13 -7.61 -10.23
C TRP A 15 -7.02 -7.44 -9.18
N LEU A 16 -5.89 -8.13 -9.33
CA LEU A 16 -4.75 -8.00 -8.44
C LEU A 16 -4.18 -6.58 -8.43
N VAL A 17 -4.06 -5.94 -9.59
CA VAL A 17 -3.59 -4.55 -9.70
C VAL A 17 -4.55 -3.60 -8.95
N VAL A 18 -5.86 -3.76 -9.13
CA VAL A 18 -6.87 -2.91 -8.48
C VAL A 18 -6.84 -3.09 -6.96
N VAL A 19 -6.87 -4.34 -6.48
CA VAL A 19 -6.83 -4.64 -5.04
C VAL A 19 -5.54 -4.15 -4.40
N SER A 20 -4.40 -4.33 -5.08
CA SER A 20 -3.10 -3.83 -4.60
C SER A 20 -3.09 -2.31 -4.51
N GLY A 21 -3.57 -1.62 -5.55
CA GLY A 21 -3.68 -0.17 -5.57
C GLY A 21 -4.56 0.37 -4.44
N LEU A 22 -5.71 -0.27 -4.19
CA LEU A 22 -6.59 0.06 -3.07
C LEU A 22 -5.90 -0.15 -1.72
N HIS A 23 -5.14 -1.24 -1.57
CA HIS A 23 -4.38 -1.49 -0.35
C HIS A 23 -3.34 -0.40 -0.09
N LEU A 24 -2.57 -0.02 -1.12
CA LEU A 24 -1.62 1.08 -1.03
C LEU A 24 -2.31 2.38 -0.65
N TRP A 25 -3.44 2.71 -1.30
CA TRP A 25 -4.15 3.96 -1.03
C TRP A 25 -4.69 4.00 0.41
N LEU A 26 -5.43 2.97 0.81
CA LEU A 26 -6.29 3.01 2.00
C LEU A 26 -5.61 2.51 3.27
N ASN A 27 -4.57 1.66 3.15
CA ASN A 27 -4.00 0.97 4.31
C ASN A 27 -2.55 1.35 4.61
N LEU A 28 -1.88 2.11 3.73
CA LEU A 28 -0.55 2.64 4.04
C LEU A 28 -0.65 3.99 4.75
N ASP A 29 0.16 4.15 5.79
CA ASP A 29 0.42 5.45 6.38
C ASP A 29 1.41 6.24 5.51
N TRP A 30 0.86 6.94 4.52
CA TRP A 30 1.61 7.81 3.63
C TRP A 30 2.31 8.96 4.35
N SER A 31 1.83 9.36 5.53
CA SER A 31 2.46 10.41 6.31
C SER A 31 3.77 9.93 6.93
N SER A 32 3.78 8.69 7.45
CA SER A 32 4.98 8.03 7.95
C SER A 32 6.01 7.81 6.83
N LEU A 33 5.59 7.28 5.67
CA LEU A 33 6.47 7.07 4.52
C LEU A 33 7.16 8.36 4.05
N ARG A 34 6.41 9.46 3.88
CA ARG A 34 6.99 10.76 3.50
C ARG A 34 7.93 11.31 4.56
N ASN A 35 7.70 10.98 5.82
CA ASN A 35 8.53 11.43 6.92
C ASN A 35 9.88 10.70 6.96
N GLU A 36 9.92 9.43 6.55
CA GLU A 36 11.17 8.68 6.41
C GLU A 36 12.10 9.27 5.33
N TRP A 37 11.54 9.86 4.27
CA TRP A 37 12.32 10.51 3.21
C TRP A 37 12.93 11.86 3.60
N LYS A 38 12.57 12.41 4.76
CA LYS A 38 13.17 13.64 5.27
C LYS A 38 14.54 13.37 5.85
N THR A 39 15.38 14.40 5.84
CA THR A 39 16.64 14.41 6.61
C THR A 39 16.34 14.24 8.10
N GLU A 40 17.28 13.67 8.84
CA GLU A 40 17.10 13.32 10.24
C GLU A 40 16.67 14.52 11.10
N GLU A 41 17.26 15.70 10.86
CA GLU A 41 16.93 16.95 11.55
C GLU A 41 15.48 17.42 11.35
N THR A 42 14.82 17.00 10.26
CA THR A 42 13.46 17.45 9.90
C THR A 42 12.42 16.33 9.99
N ARG A 43 12.85 15.13 10.39
CA ARG A 43 11.98 13.96 10.59
C ARG A 43 11.16 14.16 11.87
N LYS A 44 9.85 13.96 11.77
CA LYS A 44 8.94 13.96 12.92
C LYS A 44 8.96 12.59 13.60
N LEU A 45 8.95 12.54 14.93
CA LEU A 45 8.74 11.28 15.66
C LEU A 45 7.29 10.81 15.46
N ASN A 46 7.11 9.62 14.92
CA ASN A 46 5.81 8.96 14.86
C ASN A 46 5.64 8.14 16.15
N VAL A 47 5.05 8.73 17.18
CA VAL A 47 4.81 8.05 18.46
C VAL A 47 3.42 7.43 18.41
N ALA A 48 3.37 6.10 18.25
CA ALA A 48 2.13 5.38 18.43
C ALA A 48 1.74 5.41 19.92
N TYR A 49 0.53 5.87 20.21
CA TYR A 49 -0.01 5.78 21.56
C TYR A 49 -0.27 4.31 21.90
N ILE A 50 0.42 3.79 22.91
CA ILE A 50 0.15 2.47 23.48
C ILE A 50 -0.58 2.71 24.82
N PRO A 51 -1.88 2.40 24.92
CA PRO A 51 -2.57 2.52 26.19
C PRO A 51 -1.97 1.53 27.18
N VAL A 52 -1.48 2.04 28.32
CA VAL A 52 -1.17 1.23 29.50
C VAL A 52 -2.38 1.24 30.41
N THR A 53 -2.88 0.04 30.70
CA THR A 53 -3.92 -0.22 31.71
C THR A 53 -3.27 -0.56 33.03
#